data_AF-A0A1G2YQV2-F1
#
_entry.id   AF-A0A1G2YQV2-F1
#
_cell.length_a   1.000
_cell.length_b   1.000
_cell.length_c   1.000
_cell.angle_alpha   90.00
_cell.angle_beta   90.00
_cell.angle_gamma   90.00
#
_symmetry.space_group_name_H-M   'P 1'
#
loop_
_entity.id
_entity.type
_entity.pdbx_description
1 polymer ?
#
loop_
_entity_poly.entity_id
_entity_poly.type
_entity_poly.pdbx_seq_one_letter_code
_entity_poly.pdbx_strand_id
1 'polypeptide(L)'
;MYKLVVLYGILITFICFTATSNASILTVYTDETLWKNALCGNFMTEDFADSQLNSGVSFVSSESGHINPAGEYYQDVLMSGSQNEPMTTWFFDPQIKAFGGYWTLGGPGGSGNSLLVYLADSSLYVGSISNSYGGEFWGFISDTRLTSIKLIGGNGDNQQNYQLDNMVYSQIPEPAIISLLAIAGLVKIRCRCN
;
A
#
# COMPACT_ATOMS: atom_id res chain seq x y z
N MET A 1 -34.75 4.58 -65.76
CA MET A 1 -35.59 4.75 -64.54
C MET A 1 -35.45 3.45 -63.74
N TYR A 2 -34.77 3.31 -62.61
CA TYR A 2 -34.42 4.20 -61.51
C TYR A 2 -33.03 3.85 -60.91
N LYS A 3 -32.24 4.90 -60.65
CA LYS A 3 -31.44 5.23 -59.44
C LYS A 3 -30.44 4.19 -58.87
N LEU A 4 -29.13 4.45 -58.93
CA LEU A 4 -28.28 5.27 -58.02
C LEU A 4 -28.08 4.65 -56.61
N VAL A 5 -26.81 4.25 -56.35
CA VAL A 5 -26.00 4.47 -55.12
C VAL A 5 -26.50 3.73 -53.86
N VAL A 6 -25.67 2.94 -53.16
CA VAL A 6 -24.85 3.39 -52.02
C VAL A 6 -23.81 2.29 -51.69
N LEU A 7 -22.53 2.61 -51.91
CA LEU A 7 -21.38 2.13 -51.12
C LEU A 7 -21.68 2.34 -49.63
N TYR A 8 -21.30 1.45 -48.71
CA TYR A 8 -20.48 1.83 -47.56
C TYR A 8 -20.00 0.58 -46.82
N GLY A 9 -18.68 0.39 -46.83
CA GLY A 9 -18.00 -0.65 -46.07
C GLY A 9 -18.03 -0.35 -44.58
N ILE A 10 -18.17 -1.40 -43.78
CA ILE A 10 -17.97 -1.34 -42.34
C ILE A 10 -16.55 -1.84 -42.08
N LEU A 11 -15.60 -0.90 -42.05
CA LEU A 11 -14.29 -1.12 -41.46
C LEU A 11 -14.49 -1.08 -39.93
N ILE A 12 -14.50 -2.24 -39.29
CA ILE A 12 -14.50 -2.34 -37.83
C ILE A 12 -13.08 -2.03 -37.36
N THR A 13 -12.84 -0.77 -36.99
CA THR A 13 -11.59 -0.34 -36.37
C THR A 13 -11.56 -0.87 -34.94
N PHE A 14 -10.90 -2.00 -34.73
CA PHE A 14 -10.58 -2.53 -33.40
C PHE A 14 -9.44 -1.67 -32.84
N ILE A 15 -9.77 -0.58 -32.15
CA ILE A 15 -8.79 0.24 -31.43
C ILE A 15 -8.38 -0.55 -30.20
N CYS A 16 -7.29 -1.32 -30.32
CA CYS A 16 -6.57 -1.85 -29.16
C CYS A 16 -5.97 -0.65 -28.42
N PHE A 17 -6.63 -0.22 -27.34
CA PHE A 17 -5.99 0.65 -26.36
C PHE A 17 -4.89 -0.17 -25.67
N THR A 18 -3.65 0.00 -26.12
CA THR A 18 -2.48 -0.46 -25.37
C THR A 18 -2.38 0.43 -24.13
N ALA A 19 -2.85 -0.04 -22.98
CA ALA A 19 -2.56 0.61 -21.72
C ALA A 19 -1.04 0.63 -21.54
N THR A 20 -0.43 1.82 -21.55
CA THR A 20 0.97 1.98 -21.20
C THR A 20 1.10 1.67 -19.70
N SER A 21 1.60 0.48 -19.37
CA SER A 21 2.01 0.19 -18.00
C SER A 21 3.28 0.99 -17.71
N ASN A 22 3.12 2.16 -17.08
CA ASN A 22 4.28 2.84 -16.49
C ASN A 22 4.72 2.03 -15.26
N ALA A 23 6.02 1.80 -15.13
CA ALA A 23 6.58 1.22 -13.92
C ALA A 23 6.33 2.20 -12.76
N SER A 24 5.93 1.69 -11.59
CA SER A 24 5.77 2.55 -10.41
C SER A 24 7.13 3.09 -9.98
N ILE A 25 7.18 4.39 -9.73
CA ILE A 25 8.30 5.07 -9.09
C ILE A 25 8.07 5.02 -7.57
N LEU A 26 9.06 4.47 -6.87
CA LEU A 26 9.11 4.40 -5.42
C LEU A 26 10.30 5.23 -4.92
N THR A 27 10.05 6.15 -3.99
CA THR A 27 11.10 6.92 -3.33
C THR A 27 11.13 6.54 -1.86
N VAL A 28 12.28 6.04 -1.38
CA VAL A 28 12.51 5.63 0.01
C VAL A 28 13.08 6.79 0.83
N TYR A 29 12.66 6.88 2.08
CA TYR A 29 13.04 7.90 3.06
C TYR A 29 13.44 7.23 4.37
N THR A 30 14.52 7.71 4.97
CA THR A 30 14.99 7.31 6.31
C THR A 30 14.79 8.42 7.35
N ASP A 31 14.11 9.50 6.96
CA ASP A 31 13.79 10.65 7.81
C ASP A 31 12.31 10.99 7.62
N GLU A 32 11.57 10.98 8.72
CA GLU A 32 10.12 11.20 8.72
C GLU A 32 9.77 12.63 8.28
N THR A 33 10.59 13.63 8.62
CA THR A 33 10.37 15.02 8.24
C THR A 33 10.50 15.18 6.72
N LEU A 34 11.51 14.58 6.12
CA LEU A 34 11.67 14.56 4.65
C LEU A 34 10.54 13.80 3.96
N TRP A 35 10.10 12.68 4.54
CA TRP A 35 8.95 11.92 4.03
C TRP A 35 7.66 12.76 4.06
N LYS A 36 7.35 13.39 5.20
CA LYS A 36 6.18 14.28 5.36
C LYS A 36 6.22 15.45 4.39
N ASN A 37 7.38 16.09 4.26
CA ASN A 37 7.58 17.20 3.34
C ASN A 37 7.41 16.80 1.88
N ALA A 38 7.83 15.60 1.49
CA ALA A 38 7.67 15.11 0.12
C ALA A 38 6.23 14.67 -0.19
N LEU A 39 5.50 14.16 0.80
CA LEU A 39 4.12 13.70 0.63
C LEU A 39 3.16 14.85 0.27
N CYS A 40 3.40 16.05 0.81
CA CYS A 40 2.58 17.25 0.59
C CYS A 40 1.07 17.01 0.77
N GLY A 41 0.68 16.17 1.73
CA GLY A 41 -0.71 15.76 1.92
C GLY A 41 -0.97 15.13 3.29
N ASN A 42 -2.22 14.71 3.50
CA ASN A 42 -2.64 14.07 4.74
C ASN A 42 -2.08 12.65 4.85
N PHE A 43 -1.78 12.26 6.08
CA PHE A 43 -1.45 10.89 6.46
C PHE A 43 -2.21 10.54 7.74
N MET A 44 -2.33 9.25 8.00
CA MET A 44 -2.85 8.70 9.24
C MET A 44 -1.70 7.97 9.94
N THR A 45 -1.82 7.85 11.26
CA THR A 45 -0.88 7.12 12.10
C THR A 45 -1.64 6.01 12.81
N GLU A 46 -1.08 4.81 12.78
CA GLU A 46 -1.42 3.71 13.66
C GLU A 46 -0.36 3.66 14.76
N ASP A 47 -0.77 4.03 15.97
CA ASP A 47 0.09 4.09 17.16
C ASP A 47 0.08 2.77 17.96
N PHE A 48 -0.77 1.80 17.59
CA PHE A 48 -0.87 0.51 18.25
C PHE A 48 -1.17 0.61 19.76
N ALA A 49 -1.79 1.70 20.22
CA ALA A 49 -2.12 1.91 21.63
C ALA A 49 -3.20 0.95 22.16
N ASP A 50 -3.91 0.27 21.26
CA ASP A 50 -4.85 -0.79 21.57
C ASP A 50 -4.78 -1.94 20.55
N SER A 51 -5.61 -2.98 20.72
CA SER A 51 -5.60 -4.17 19.87
C SER A 51 -6.38 -4.04 18.56
N GLN A 52 -7.01 -2.90 18.32
CA GLN A 52 -7.80 -2.59 17.13
C GLN A 52 -6.99 -1.69 16.21
N LEU A 53 -6.88 -2.09 14.94
CA LEU A 53 -6.26 -1.24 13.93
C LEU A 53 -7.24 -0.16 13.48
N ASN A 54 -6.68 0.95 12.99
CA ASN A 54 -7.40 1.95 12.23
C ASN A 54 -8.29 1.31 11.15
N SER A 55 -9.47 1.89 10.96
CA SER A 55 -10.43 1.40 9.95
C SER A 55 -9.78 1.31 8.58
N GLY A 56 -9.90 0.16 7.94
CA GLY A 56 -9.32 -0.08 6.63
C GLY A 56 -7.90 -0.65 6.64
N VAL A 57 -7.28 -0.78 7.80
CA VAL A 57 -5.99 -1.45 7.97
C VAL A 57 -6.21 -2.86 8.50
N SER A 58 -5.52 -3.83 7.91
CA SER A 58 -5.43 -5.19 8.46
C SER A 58 -4.08 -5.81 8.13
N PHE A 59 -3.74 -6.92 8.78
CA PHE A 59 -2.55 -7.68 8.45
C PHE A 59 -2.82 -9.19 8.47
N VAL A 60 -1.97 -9.92 7.76
CA VAL A 60 -1.81 -11.37 7.90
C VAL A 60 -0.34 -11.65 8.17
N SER A 61 -0.05 -12.34 9.26
CA SER A 61 1.27 -12.91 9.54
C SER A 61 1.21 -14.42 9.29
N SER A 62 2.23 -14.98 8.66
CA SER A 62 2.40 -16.43 8.57
C SER A 62 2.98 -17.03 9.86
N GLU A 63 3.37 -16.19 10.82
CA GLU A 63 4.01 -16.58 12.07
C GLU A 63 3.18 -16.11 13.27
N SER A 64 3.79 -15.38 14.21
CA SER A 64 3.18 -14.95 15.48
C SER A 64 3.00 -13.43 15.54
N GLY A 65 2.82 -12.78 14.39
CA GLY A 65 2.62 -11.35 14.30
C GLY A 65 1.41 -10.87 15.08
N HIS A 66 1.60 -9.88 15.95
CA HIS A 66 0.53 -9.33 16.77
C HIS A 66 0.82 -7.90 17.24
N ILE A 67 -0.25 -7.20 17.61
CA ILE A 67 -0.19 -5.90 18.25
C ILE A 67 0.10 -6.10 19.73
N ASN A 68 1.03 -5.31 20.28
CA ASN A 68 1.34 -5.25 21.70
C ASN A 68 0.96 -3.87 22.26
N PRO A 69 -0.28 -3.69 22.77
CA PRO A 69 -0.74 -2.41 23.30
C PRO A 69 0.08 -1.89 24.48
N ALA A 70 0.68 -2.78 25.29
CA ALA A 70 1.49 -2.36 26.43
C ALA A 70 2.83 -1.73 26.00
N GLY A 71 3.27 -2.02 24.78
CA GLY A 71 4.46 -1.43 24.18
C GLY A 71 4.15 -0.39 23.09
N GLU A 72 2.87 -0.22 22.71
CA GLU A 72 2.44 0.67 21.63
C GLU A 72 3.14 0.34 20.29
N TYR A 73 3.27 -0.95 19.96
CA TYR A 73 3.85 -1.38 18.68
C TYR A 73 3.24 -2.68 18.17
N TYR A 74 3.34 -2.90 16.86
CA TYR A 74 3.22 -4.22 16.25
C TYR A 74 4.56 -4.96 16.33
N GLN A 75 4.54 -6.27 16.56
CA GLN A 75 5.75 -7.10 16.54
C GLN A 75 5.55 -8.42 15.81
N ASP A 76 6.61 -8.92 15.18
CA ASP A 76 6.63 -10.22 14.51
C ASP A 76 8.04 -10.82 14.45
N VAL A 77 8.11 -12.11 14.11
CA VAL A 77 9.32 -12.90 13.96
C VAL A 77 9.32 -13.59 12.60
N LEU A 78 10.19 -13.18 11.69
CA LEU A 78 10.28 -13.74 10.34
C LEU A 78 11.58 -14.55 10.20
N MET A 79 11.47 -15.89 10.13
CA MET A 79 12.63 -16.77 10.02
C MET A 79 13.03 -17.02 8.55
N SER A 80 14.11 -16.39 8.09
CA SER A 80 14.62 -16.50 6.72
C SER A 80 14.99 -17.91 6.23
N GLY A 81 15.29 -18.84 7.16
CA GLY A 81 15.64 -20.22 6.85
C GLY A 81 14.47 -21.22 6.84
N SER A 82 13.23 -20.76 7.07
CA SER A 82 12.08 -21.66 7.07
C SER A 82 11.64 -21.99 5.62
N GLN A 83 11.19 -23.23 5.39
CA GLN A 83 10.74 -23.67 4.06
C GLN A 83 9.52 -22.90 3.52
N ASN A 84 8.87 -22.11 4.37
CA ASN A 84 7.62 -21.42 4.05
C ASN A 84 7.78 -19.90 3.82
N GLU A 85 9.03 -19.38 3.83
CA GLU A 85 9.34 -17.94 3.68
C GLU A 85 8.42 -17.04 4.53
N PRO A 86 8.67 -16.97 5.85
CA PRO A 86 7.83 -16.24 6.77
C PRO A 86 7.63 -14.79 6.38
N MET A 87 6.38 -14.33 6.42
CA MET A 87 6.00 -13.00 5.96
C MET A 87 4.92 -12.36 6.81
N THR A 88 4.92 -11.04 6.82
CA THR A 88 3.80 -10.20 7.24
C THR A 88 3.28 -9.44 6.03
N THR A 89 1.98 -9.48 5.76
CA THR A 89 1.36 -8.64 4.73
C THR A 89 0.37 -7.69 5.37
N TRP A 90 0.58 -6.39 5.16
CA TRP A 90 -0.34 -5.32 5.53
C TRP A 90 -1.27 -5.03 4.36
N PHE A 91 -2.54 -4.80 4.66
CA PHE A 91 -3.60 -4.50 3.69
C PHE A 91 -4.26 -3.17 4.04
N PHE A 92 -4.62 -2.42 3.00
CA PHE A 92 -5.19 -1.09 3.11
C PHE A 92 -6.42 -0.93 2.20
N ASP A 93 -7.52 -0.48 2.80
CA ASP A 93 -8.75 -0.10 2.13
C ASP A 93 -9.36 1.18 2.76
N PRO A 94 -9.40 2.33 2.08
CA PRO A 94 -9.00 2.56 0.69
C PRO A 94 -7.49 2.46 0.45
N GLN A 95 -7.13 2.35 -0.84
CA GLN A 95 -5.75 2.23 -1.32
C GLN A 95 -4.88 3.40 -0.84
N ILE A 96 -3.60 3.13 -0.59
CA ILE A 96 -2.62 4.12 -0.14
C ILE A 96 -1.62 4.49 -1.24
N LYS A 97 -0.87 5.57 -1.04
CA LYS A 97 0.28 5.99 -1.87
C LYS A 97 1.59 6.10 -1.10
N ALA A 98 1.55 6.01 0.21
CA ALA A 98 2.74 6.16 1.05
C ALA A 98 2.57 5.32 2.31
N PHE A 99 3.69 4.78 2.79
CA PHE A 99 3.77 3.93 3.97
C PHE A 99 5.11 4.15 4.66
N GLY A 100 5.14 4.06 5.99
CA GLY A 100 6.35 4.10 6.79
C GLY A 100 6.05 3.87 8.25
N GLY A 101 7.06 4.07 9.08
CA GLY A 101 6.94 4.00 10.52
C GLY A 101 8.31 3.96 11.18
N TYR A 102 8.30 3.76 12.49
CA TYR A 102 9.51 3.60 13.28
C TYR A 102 9.78 2.13 13.49
N TRP A 103 10.98 1.72 13.12
CA TRP A 103 11.35 0.32 13.10
C TRP A 103 12.43 0.06 14.14
N THR A 104 12.21 -0.98 14.94
CA THR A 104 13.24 -1.58 15.77
C THR A 104 13.45 -3.00 15.29
N LEU A 105 14.65 -3.28 14.81
CA LEU A 105 15.05 -4.58 14.33
C LEU A 105 16.10 -5.14 15.28
N GLY A 106 16.10 -6.46 15.44
CA GLY A 106 16.94 -7.11 16.43
C GLY A 106 16.32 -7.03 17.83
N GLY A 107 16.79 -7.91 18.71
CA GLY A 107 16.22 -8.11 20.04
C GLY A 107 16.85 -9.30 20.75
N PRO A 108 16.37 -9.68 21.95
CA PRO A 108 16.86 -10.84 22.67
C PRO A 108 16.67 -12.11 21.83
N GLY A 109 17.77 -12.69 21.33
CA GLY A 109 17.74 -13.90 20.49
C GLY A 109 18.55 -13.86 19.20
N GLY A 110 19.11 -12.72 18.76
CA GLY A 110 20.07 -12.73 17.65
C GLY A 110 20.35 -11.40 16.96
N SER A 111 21.34 -11.42 16.06
CA SER A 111 21.75 -10.27 15.24
C SER A 111 20.75 -9.89 14.15
N GLY A 112 19.65 -10.64 13.99
CA GLY A 112 18.66 -10.45 12.93
C GLY A 112 19.26 -10.50 11.52
N ASN A 113 18.39 -10.53 10.51
CA ASN A 113 18.76 -10.17 9.14
C ASN A 113 18.18 -8.79 8.83
N SER A 114 18.28 -8.29 7.61
CA SER A 114 17.46 -7.15 7.21
C SER A 114 15.98 -7.53 7.15
N LEU A 115 15.08 -6.55 7.15
CA LEU A 115 13.69 -6.74 6.75
C LEU A 115 13.52 -6.25 5.31
N LEU A 116 13.07 -7.11 4.41
CA LEU A 116 12.86 -6.75 3.01
C LEU A 116 11.40 -6.36 2.80
N VAL A 117 11.19 -5.25 2.08
CA VAL A 117 9.89 -4.65 1.85
C VAL A 117 9.54 -4.78 0.38
N TYR A 118 8.34 -5.29 0.11
CA TYR A 118 7.79 -5.46 -1.23
C TYR A 118 6.38 -4.87 -1.32
N LEU A 119 5.98 -4.44 -2.51
CA LEU A 119 4.56 -4.28 -2.84
C LEU A 119 3.97 -5.68 -3.02
N ALA A 120 2.96 -6.08 -2.23
CA ALA A 120 2.49 -7.46 -2.31
C ALA A 120 1.76 -7.74 -3.64
N ASP A 121 1.03 -6.75 -4.15
CA ASP A 121 0.24 -6.84 -5.38
C ASP A 121 1.09 -7.16 -6.63
N SER A 122 2.32 -6.64 -6.69
CA SER A 122 3.22 -6.76 -7.84
C SER A 122 4.51 -7.54 -7.56
N SER A 123 4.75 -7.89 -6.28
CA SER A 123 6.04 -8.40 -5.80
C SER A 123 7.24 -7.51 -6.15
N LEU A 124 7.00 -6.21 -6.34
CA LEU A 124 8.06 -5.23 -6.60
C LEU A 124 8.85 -4.98 -5.31
N TYR A 125 10.17 -5.17 -5.36
CA TYR A 125 11.07 -4.83 -4.26
C TYR A 125 11.14 -3.32 -4.07
N VAL A 126 10.86 -2.87 -2.85
CA VAL A 126 10.90 -1.45 -2.47
C VAL A 126 12.25 -1.10 -1.86
N GLY A 127 12.74 -1.95 -0.95
CA GLY A 127 13.98 -1.72 -0.22
C GLY A 127 14.14 -2.65 0.98
N SER A 128 15.20 -2.41 1.74
CA SER A 128 15.53 -3.19 2.94
C SER A 128 15.75 -2.28 4.13
N ILE A 129 15.22 -2.69 5.29
CA ILE A 129 15.48 -2.06 6.59
C ILE A 129 16.62 -2.83 7.26
N SER A 130 17.66 -2.10 7.65
CA SER A 130 18.86 -2.69 8.26
C SER A 130 18.57 -3.23 9.66
N ASN A 131 19.22 -4.33 10.05
CA ASN A 131 19.12 -4.87 11.41
C ASN A 131 19.66 -3.92 12.50
N SER A 132 20.28 -2.81 12.12
CA SER A 132 20.78 -1.77 13.01
C SER A 132 19.71 -0.80 13.50
N TYR A 133 18.50 -0.85 12.94
CA TYR A 133 17.41 0.07 13.27
C TYR A 133 16.95 -0.16 14.72
N GLY A 134 16.97 0.90 15.53
CA GLY A 134 16.62 0.85 16.96
C GLY A 134 15.57 1.89 17.34
N GLY A 135 14.50 2.00 16.56
CA GLY A 135 13.51 3.08 16.63
C GLY A 135 13.77 4.18 15.60
N GLU A 136 14.36 3.82 14.45
CA GLU A 136 14.65 4.75 13.37
C GLU A 136 13.51 4.72 12.33
N PHE A 137 13.29 5.84 11.64
CA PHE A 137 12.24 5.93 10.63
C PHE A 137 12.67 5.25 9.32
N TRP A 138 11.76 4.48 8.73
CA TRP A 138 11.85 4.05 7.35
C TRP A 138 10.48 4.10 6.70
N GLY A 139 10.40 4.64 5.49
CA GLY A 139 9.18 4.70 4.72
C GLY A 139 9.43 4.98 3.26
N PHE A 140 8.37 4.97 2.46
CA PHE A 140 8.42 5.29 1.05
C PHE A 140 7.15 5.99 0.57
N ILE A 141 7.26 6.63 -0.59
CA ILE A 141 6.16 7.21 -1.35
C ILE A 141 6.15 6.56 -2.73
N SER A 142 4.97 6.15 -3.17
CA SER A 142 4.70 5.65 -4.52
C SER A 142 3.90 6.68 -5.31
N ASP A 143 4.16 6.72 -6.61
CA ASP A 143 3.35 7.42 -7.60
C ASP A 143 2.09 6.64 -8.03
N THR A 144 1.93 5.39 -7.57
CA THR A 144 0.78 4.53 -7.86
C THR A 144 0.00 4.17 -6.60
N ARG A 145 -1.23 3.68 -6.80
CA ARG A 145 -2.11 3.19 -5.74
C ARG A 145 -1.67 1.79 -5.30
N LEU A 146 -1.64 1.57 -3.99
CA LEU A 146 -1.21 0.33 -3.35
C LEU A 146 -2.33 -0.21 -2.46
N THR A 147 -2.58 -1.52 -2.52
CA THR A 147 -3.50 -2.19 -1.59
C THR A 147 -2.78 -2.98 -0.52
N SER A 148 -1.53 -3.38 -0.77
CA SER A 148 -0.83 -4.25 0.16
C SER A 148 0.69 -4.09 0.15
N ILE A 149 1.29 -4.31 1.32
CA ILE A 149 2.74 -4.25 1.55
C ILE A 149 3.16 -5.55 2.23
N LYS A 150 4.16 -6.22 1.67
CA LYS A 150 4.69 -7.48 2.16
C LYS A 150 6.08 -7.27 2.77
N LEU A 151 6.28 -7.83 3.94
CA LEU A 151 7.52 -7.84 4.69
C LEU A 151 8.01 -9.28 4.78
N ILE A 152 9.29 -9.51 4.45
CA ILE A 152 9.94 -10.81 4.61
C ILE A 152 11.28 -10.64 5.33
N GLY A 153 11.72 -11.67 6.05
CA GLY A 153 13.07 -11.71 6.59
C GLY A 153 14.10 -11.74 5.45
N GLY A 154 15.14 -10.92 5.55
CA GLY A 154 16.25 -10.90 4.62
C GLY A 154 17.09 -12.18 4.70
N ASN A 155 18.00 -12.35 3.74
CA ASN A 155 18.86 -13.52 3.66
C ASN A 155 19.73 -13.68 4.92
N GLY A 156 19.88 -14.91 5.40
CA GLY A 156 20.69 -15.29 6.55
C GLY A 156 20.09 -16.49 7.29
N ASP A 157 20.76 -16.96 8.33
CA ASP A 157 20.32 -18.11 9.13
C ASP A 157 19.63 -17.71 10.44
N ASN A 158 19.56 -16.40 10.71
CA ASN A 158 18.98 -15.88 11.94
C ASN A 158 17.49 -15.56 11.78
N GLN A 159 16.73 -15.72 12.87
CA GLN A 159 15.38 -15.18 12.95
C GLN A 159 15.41 -13.65 12.90
N GLN A 160 14.53 -13.06 12.11
CA GLN A 160 14.35 -11.62 12.07
C GLN A 160 13.18 -11.17 12.95
N ASN A 161 13.52 -10.67 14.14
CA ASN A 161 12.56 -10.00 15.01
C ASN A 161 12.46 -8.53 14.62
N TYR A 162 11.24 -8.03 14.48
CA TYR A 162 11.03 -6.60 14.30
C TYR A 162 9.83 -6.08 15.09
N GLN A 163 9.90 -4.80 15.40
CA GLN A 163 8.81 -4.00 15.92
C GLN A 163 8.56 -2.85 14.96
N LEU A 164 7.29 -2.56 14.71
CA LEU A 164 6.81 -1.41 13.97
C LEU A 164 5.97 -0.57 14.91
N ASP A 165 6.40 0.66 15.13
CA ASP A 165 5.71 1.68 15.92
C ASP A 165 5.32 2.85 15.00
N ASN A 166 4.24 3.54 15.35
CA ASN A 166 3.80 4.76 14.71
C ASN A 166 3.74 4.58 13.17
N MET A 167 3.03 3.53 12.73
CA MET A 167 2.91 3.20 11.32
C MET A 167 2.13 4.32 10.62
N VAL A 168 2.80 5.02 9.69
CA VAL A 168 2.23 6.14 8.94
C VAL A 168 1.88 5.72 7.53
N TYR A 169 0.73 6.18 7.04
CA TYR A 169 0.27 5.88 5.68
C TYR A 169 -0.65 6.98 5.13
N SER A 170 -0.67 7.13 3.82
CA SER A 170 -1.47 8.16 3.13
C SER A 170 -2.46 7.51 2.17
N GLN A 171 -3.75 7.59 2.51
CA GLN A 171 -4.84 7.09 1.67
C GLN A 171 -5.03 7.98 0.43
N ILE A 172 -5.32 7.34 -0.70
CA ILE A 172 -5.82 8.04 -1.89
C ILE A 172 -7.35 8.05 -1.80
N PRO A 173 -7.98 9.24 -1.73
CA PRO A 173 -9.43 9.33 -1.74
C PRO A 173 -10.00 8.63 -2.97
N GLU A 174 -11.09 7.88 -2.80
CA GLU A 174 -11.80 7.34 -3.94
C GLU A 174 -12.26 8.50 -4.84
N PRO A 175 -12.18 8.34 -6.18
CA PRO A 175 -12.71 9.35 -7.09
C PRO A 175 -14.20 9.60 -6.76
N ALA A 176 -14.55 10.83 -6.40
CA ALA A 176 -15.90 11.26 -6.03
C ALA A 176 -16.96 11.14 -7.16
N ILE A 177 -16.64 10.45 -8.25
CA ILE A 177 -17.48 10.28 -9.45
C ILE A 177 -18.77 9.53 -9.11
N ILE A 178 -18.77 8.65 -8.09
CA ILE A 178 -19.97 7.94 -7.64
C ILE A 178 -21.01 8.90 -7.05
N SER A 179 -20.57 9.93 -6.31
CA SER A 179 -21.47 10.96 -5.76
C SER A 179 -22.03 11.88 -6.86
N LEU A 180 -21.28 12.11 -7.94
CA LEU A 180 -21.73 12.97 -9.04
C LEU A 180 -22.79 12.29 -9.93
N LEU A 181 -22.71 10.97 -10.12
CA LEU A 181 -23.74 10.18 -10.81
C LEU A 181 -25.08 10.15 -10.05
N ALA A 182 -25.03 10.17 -8.71
CA ALA A 182 -26.25 10.20 -7.89
C ALA A 182 -27.01 11.54 -7.99
N ILE A 183 -26.31 12.67 -8.16
CA ILE A 183 -26.92 14.00 -8.28
C ILE A 183 -27.48 14.22 -9.69
N ALA A 184 -26.79 13.72 -10.73
CA ALA A 184 -27.26 13.85 -12.13
C ALA A 184 -28.57 13.07 -12.40
N GLY A 185 -28.87 12.03 -11.62
CA GLY A 185 -30.13 11.27 -11.71
C GLY A 185 -31.36 11.98 -11.12
N LEU A 186 -31.19 13.09 -10.38
CA LEU A 186 -32.28 13.81 -9.72
C LEU A 186 -32.76 15.07 -10.47
N VAL A 187 -32.20 15.38 -11.64
CA VAL A 187 -32.75 16.42 -12.52
C VAL A 187 -33.98 15.87 -13.26
N LYS A 188 -35.07 15.69 -12.51
CA LYS A 188 -36.39 15.42 -13.07
C LYS A 188 -36.87 16.71 -13.75
N ILE A 189 -36.75 16.75 -15.07
CA ILE A 189 -37.29 17.81 -15.92
C ILE A 189 -38.79 17.94 -15.62
N ARG A 190 -39.18 19.00 -14.89
CA ARG A 190 -40.59 19.37 -14.73
C ARG A 190 -40.96 20.24 -15.92
N CYS A 191 -41.45 19.60 -16.99
CA CYS A 191 -42.11 20.32 -18.07
C CYS A 191 -43.33 21.05 -17.49
N ARG A 192 -43.30 22.38 -17.62
CA ARG A 192 -44.42 23.28 -17.35
C ARG A 192 -45.31 23.25 -18.60
N CYS A 193 -46.57 22.85 -18.46
CA CYS A 193 -47.60 23.12 -19.46
C CYS A 193 -48.65 24.03 -18.82
N ASN A 194 -49.04 25.04 -19.61
CA ASN A 194 -49.93 26.18 -19.40
C ASN A 194 -50.94 26.12 -18.24
#